data_AF-A0AA88LAP7-F1
#
_entry.id   AF-A0AA88LAP7-F1
#
_cell.length_a   1.000
_cell.length_b   1.000
_cell.length_c   1.000
_cell.angle_alpha   90.00
_cell.angle_beta   90.00
_cell.angle_gamma   90.00
#
_symmetry.space_group_name_H-M   'P 1'
#
loop_
_entity.id
_entity.type
_entity.pdbx_description
1 polymer ?
#
loop_
_entity_poly.entity_id
_entity_poly.type
_entity_poly.pdbx_seq_one_letter_code
_entity_poly.pdbx_strand_id
1 'polypeptide(L)'
;MISLKLSTSVEEPCLSCCTYDESKLNKVDLMEYLDRGESAVVCNKWTFESSWEVANKVGGIYTVIRSKAIISVEELGNQYILLGPYKEEYARVEVEDLELPASPLNNAVSKLRDLGFRIRTGRWLVAGNPLVILFDIGSASCNLDQYKQTLFEKSGIGIPHEDIESNDGVIFGFMVAQFIDEFHYFSNKGGETAPKIVCHFH
;
A
#
# COMPACT_ATOMS: atom_id res chain seq x y z
N MET A 1 -26.42 24.37 -26.64
CA MET A 1 -25.15 24.87 -27.21
C MET A 1 -24.19 25.07 -26.05
N ILE A 2 -23.26 24.13 -25.86
CA ILE A 2 -21.88 24.29 -25.36
C ILE A 2 -21.25 22.90 -25.60
N SER A 3 -20.40 22.84 -26.61
CA SER A 3 -19.62 21.66 -26.98
C SER A 3 -18.29 21.78 -26.24
N LEU A 4 -18.02 20.88 -25.30
CA LEU A 4 -16.73 20.80 -24.60
C LEU A 4 -15.76 20.03 -25.49
N LYS A 5 -14.90 20.76 -26.21
CA LYS A 5 -13.72 20.21 -26.87
C LYS A 5 -12.71 19.80 -25.79
N LEU A 6 -12.48 18.50 -25.61
CA LEU A 6 -11.26 18.00 -24.99
C LEU A 6 -10.09 18.29 -25.95
N SER A 7 -9.18 19.16 -25.54
CA SER A 7 -7.88 19.32 -26.20
C SER A 7 -7.00 18.14 -25.78
N THR A 8 -6.81 17.19 -26.70
CA THR A 8 -5.78 16.16 -26.59
C THR A 8 -4.44 16.79 -26.94
N SER A 9 -3.69 17.23 -25.95
CA SER A 9 -2.24 17.38 -26.02
C SER A 9 -1.63 16.13 -25.39
N VAL A 10 -1.36 15.15 -26.24
CA VAL A 10 -0.51 14.00 -25.89
C VAL A 10 0.91 14.54 -25.88
N GLU A 11 1.42 14.94 -24.71
CA GLU A 11 2.85 15.13 -24.53
C GLU A 11 3.50 13.74 -24.44
N GLU A 12 4.49 13.50 -25.30
CA GLU A 12 5.25 12.26 -25.34
C GLU A 12 5.89 11.97 -23.98
N PRO A 13 5.84 10.72 -23.48
CA PRO A 13 6.53 10.38 -22.25
C PRO A 13 8.04 10.49 -22.46
N CYS A 14 8.75 10.93 -21.42
CA CYS A 14 10.21 10.95 -21.35
C CYS A 14 10.75 9.51 -21.53
N LEU A 15 10.98 9.11 -22.78
CA LEU A 15 11.37 7.77 -23.20
C LEU A 15 12.83 7.44 -22.88
N SER A 16 13.66 8.43 -22.49
CA SER A 16 15.10 8.19 -22.31
C SER A 16 15.47 7.35 -21.09
N CYS A 17 14.55 7.14 -20.14
CA CYS A 17 14.83 6.41 -18.90
C CYS A 17 14.16 5.03 -18.84
N CYS A 18 13.37 4.64 -19.85
CA CYS A 18 12.54 3.43 -19.82
C CYS A 18 12.40 2.77 -21.21
N THR A 19 13.43 2.76 -22.05
CA THR A 19 13.42 1.94 -23.27
C THR A 19 13.75 0.49 -22.94
N TYR A 20 12.77 -0.40 -23.13
CA TYR A 20 12.96 -1.85 -23.11
C TYR A 20 13.54 -2.28 -24.46
N ASP A 21 14.81 -2.68 -24.48
CA ASP A 21 15.51 -3.16 -25.68
C ASP A 21 15.44 -4.70 -25.72
N GLU A 22 14.55 -5.24 -26.58
CA GLU A 22 14.35 -6.69 -26.76
C GLU A 22 15.61 -7.42 -27.26
N SER A 23 16.63 -6.71 -27.76
CA SER A 23 17.86 -7.32 -28.28
C SER A 23 18.89 -7.72 -27.20
N LYS A 24 18.64 -7.39 -25.92
CA LYS A 24 19.51 -7.70 -24.76
C LYS A 24 19.07 -8.92 -23.95
N LEU A 25 18.40 -9.90 -24.57
CA LEU A 25 18.02 -11.15 -23.90
C LEU A 25 19.21 -12.12 -23.75
N ASN A 26 20.34 -11.65 -23.21
CA ASN A 26 21.51 -12.45 -22.90
C ASN A 26 21.96 -12.13 -21.48
N LYS A 27 21.59 -13.01 -20.53
CA LYS A 27 21.83 -12.89 -19.07
C LYS A 27 21.47 -11.50 -18.53
N VAL A 28 20.19 -11.33 -18.20
CA VAL A 28 19.73 -10.25 -17.32
C VAL A 28 20.62 -10.30 -16.07
N ASP A 29 21.48 -9.29 -15.88
CA ASP A 29 22.20 -9.15 -14.62
C ASP A 29 21.15 -8.75 -13.59
N LEU A 30 20.64 -9.74 -12.87
CA LEU A 30 19.56 -9.57 -11.90
C LEU A 30 19.90 -8.47 -10.87
N MET A 31 21.20 -8.22 -10.68
CA MET A 31 21.74 -7.16 -9.83
C MET A 31 21.36 -5.75 -10.29
N GLU A 32 21.08 -5.53 -11.58
CA GLU A 32 20.62 -4.23 -12.09
C GLU A 32 19.25 -3.84 -11.51
N TYR A 33 18.43 -4.82 -11.12
CA TYR A 33 17.09 -4.59 -10.56
C TYR A 33 17.06 -4.60 -9.02
N LEU A 34 18.15 -5.03 -8.36
CA LEU A 34 18.25 -5.07 -6.89
C LEU A 34 18.99 -3.83 -6.36
N ASP A 35 18.52 -2.66 -6.78
CA ASP A 35 19.12 -1.36 -6.48
C ASP A 35 18.60 -0.73 -5.18
N ARG A 36 17.91 -1.50 -4.34
CA ARG A 36 17.31 -1.05 -3.07
C ARG A 36 16.36 0.14 -3.26
N GLY A 37 15.68 0.20 -4.39
CA GLY A 37 14.64 1.18 -4.68
C GLY A 37 15.12 2.48 -5.29
N GLU A 38 16.40 2.60 -5.71
CA GLU A 38 16.90 3.81 -6.37
C GLU A 38 16.08 4.13 -7.63
N SER A 39 15.90 3.16 -8.52
CA SER A 39 15.06 3.29 -9.71
C SER A 39 13.58 3.50 -9.35
N ALA A 40 13.12 2.94 -8.23
CA ALA A 40 11.75 3.11 -7.77
C ALA A 40 11.48 4.56 -7.35
N VAL A 41 12.41 5.20 -6.64
CA VAL A 41 12.31 6.61 -6.26
C VAL A 41 12.35 7.51 -7.49
N VAL A 42 13.32 7.32 -8.40
CA VAL A 42 13.47 8.16 -9.61
C VAL A 42 12.21 8.10 -10.49
N CYS A 43 11.62 6.91 -10.62
CA CYS A 43 10.43 6.71 -11.45
C CYS A 43 9.10 6.92 -10.68
N ASN A 44 9.16 7.39 -9.42
CA ASN A 44 8.01 7.55 -8.53
C ASN A 44 7.11 6.29 -8.46
N LYS A 45 7.74 5.11 -8.39
CA LYS A 45 7.08 3.81 -8.28
C LYS A 45 6.86 3.47 -6.80
N TRP A 46 5.65 3.04 -6.46
CA TRP A 46 5.25 2.64 -5.11
C TRP A 46 4.55 1.29 -5.17
N THR A 47 4.87 0.42 -4.22
CA THR A 47 4.23 -0.89 -4.08
C THR A 47 3.71 -1.06 -2.67
N PHE A 48 2.39 -1.23 -2.58
CA PHE A 48 1.70 -1.59 -1.36
C PHE A 48 1.29 -3.05 -1.43
N GLU A 49 1.71 -3.84 -0.45
CA GLU A 49 1.31 -5.23 -0.34
C GLU A 49 0.49 -5.42 0.93
N SER A 50 -0.79 -5.74 0.76
CA SER A 50 -1.79 -5.82 1.81
C SER A 50 -2.14 -7.26 2.10
N SER A 51 -2.16 -7.64 3.38
CA SER A 51 -2.68 -8.94 3.81
C SER A 51 -3.11 -8.90 5.26
N TRP A 52 -4.06 -9.77 5.61
CA TRP A 52 -4.46 -10.03 6.99
C TRP A 52 -3.31 -10.56 7.86
N GLU A 53 -2.30 -11.20 7.25
CA GLU A 53 -1.21 -11.87 7.95
C GLU A 53 0.08 -11.04 8.07
N VAL A 54 0.07 -9.77 7.64
CA VAL A 54 1.21 -8.85 7.86
C VAL A 54 1.38 -8.58 9.35
N ALA A 55 2.52 -8.97 9.93
CA ALA A 55 2.81 -8.90 11.37
C ALA A 55 1.73 -9.55 12.26
N ASN A 56 0.98 -10.52 11.71
CA ASN A 56 -0.12 -11.22 12.38
C ASN A 56 -0.12 -12.68 11.93
N LYS A 57 0.52 -13.56 12.70
CA LYS A 57 0.70 -14.96 12.28
C LYS A 57 -0.59 -15.76 12.47
N VAL A 58 -1.28 -16.04 11.36
CA VAL A 58 -2.48 -16.90 11.34
C VAL A 58 -2.20 -18.23 10.63
N GLY A 59 -1.53 -18.21 9.49
CA GLY A 59 -1.38 -19.37 8.62
C GLY A 59 -0.17 -19.29 7.67
N GLY A 60 -0.38 -19.79 6.45
CA GLY A 60 0.68 -19.93 5.46
C GLY A 60 1.11 -18.61 4.80
N ILE A 61 0.19 -17.65 4.68
CA ILE A 61 0.44 -16.38 3.99
C ILE A 61 1.49 -15.57 4.76
N TYR A 62 1.47 -15.60 6.09
CA TYR A 62 2.52 -15.03 6.92
C TYR A 62 3.91 -15.50 6.47
N THR A 63 4.07 -16.80 6.21
CA THR A 63 5.35 -17.38 5.80
C THR A 63 5.75 -16.91 4.40
N VAL A 64 4.79 -16.81 3.47
CA VAL A 64 5.02 -16.31 2.12
C VAL A 64 5.50 -14.86 2.16
N ILE A 65 4.75 -13.96 2.82
CA ILE A 65 5.10 -12.54 2.88
C ILE A 65 6.42 -12.34 3.63
N ARG A 66 6.60 -13.00 4.78
CA ARG A 66 7.82 -12.90 5.58
C ARG A 66 9.07 -13.35 4.83
N SER A 67 8.99 -14.44 4.06
CA SER A 67 10.13 -14.98 3.32
C SER A 67 10.43 -14.16 2.05
N LYS A 68 9.41 -13.58 1.42
CA LYS A 68 9.54 -12.68 0.26
C LYS A 68 10.02 -11.27 0.62
N ALA A 69 9.80 -10.81 1.86
CA ALA A 69 10.10 -9.44 2.27
C ALA A 69 11.54 -9.00 1.96
N ILE A 70 12.54 -9.89 2.14
CA ILE A 70 13.94 -9.56 1.88
C ILE A 70 14.18 -9.16 0.42
N ILE A 71 13.73 -9.97 -0.54
CA ILE A 71 13.96 -9.71 -1.96
C ILE A 71 13.15 -8.50 -2.43
N SER A 72 11.95 -8.30 -1.89
CA SER A 72 11.14 -7.12 -2.20
C SER A 72 11.77 -5.81 -1.71
N VAL A 73 12.40 -5.82 -0.54
CA VAL A 73 13.14 -4.63 -0.05
C VAL A 73 14.46 -4.46 -0.82
N GLU A 74 15.13 -5.54 -1.21
CA GLU A 74 16.33 -5.45 -2.06
C GLU A 74 16.03 -4.83 -3.44
N GLU A 75 14.83 -5.05 -3.99
CA GLU A 75 14.39 -4.43 -5.25
C GLU A 75 13.84 -3.01 -5.05
N LEU A 76 12.95 -2.79 -4.08
CA LEU A 76 12.11 -1.59 -4.00
C LEU A 76 12.46 -0.67 -2.83
N GLY A 77 13.29 -1.11 -1.90
CA GLY A 77 13.68 -0.34 -0.73
C GLY A 77 12.49 0.18 0.08
N ASN A 78 12.50 1.48 0.38
CA ASN A 78 11.43 2.13 1.14
C ASN A 78 10.18 2.44 0.30
N GLN A 79 10.17 2.13 -1.00
CA GLN A 79 8.98 2.23 -1.87
C GLN A 79 8.09 0.98 -1.78
N TYR A 80 8.52 -0.04 -1.04
CA TYR A 80 7.74 -1.24 -0.70
C TYR A 80 7.21 -1.15 0.74
N ILE A 81 5.89 -1.15 0.87
CA ILE A 81 5.20 -0.97 2.14
C ILE A 81 4.18 -2.09 2.31
N LEU A 82 4.22 -2.74 3.47
CA LEU A 82 3.22 -3.74 3.84
C LEU A 82 2.08 -3.10 4.62
N LEU A 83 0.84 -3.50 4.29
CA LEU A 83 -0.38 -3.04 4.94
C LEU A 83 -1.03 -4.22 5.66
N GLY A 84 -1.40 -4.03 6.93
CA GLY A 84 -1.98 -5.10 7.74
C GLY A 84 -2.90 -4.61 8.85
N PRO A 85 -3.71 -5.49 9.45
CA PRO A 85 -4.47 -5.16 10.65
C PRO A 85 -3.53 -5.05 11.86
N TYR A 86 -3.79 -4.08 12.73
CA TYR A 86 -3.07 -3.95 14.00
C TYR A 86 -3.62 -4.95 15.02
N LYS A 87 -2.74 -5.83 15.52
CA LYS A 87 -3.02 -6.75 16.63
C LYS A 87 -1.91 -6.56 17.68
N GLU A 88 -2.24 -5.94 18.81
CA GLU A 88 -1.30 -5.57 19.87
C GLU A 88 -0.37 -6.72 20.31
N GLU A 89 -0.93 -7.91 20.49
CA GLU A 89 -0.21 -9.10 20.94
C GLU A 89 1.02 -9.43 20.08
N TYR A 90 0.86 -9.35 18.75
CA TYR A 90 1.92 -9.66 17.79
C TYR A 90 2.78 -8.44 17.48
N ALA A 91 2.14 -7.28 17.26
CA ALA A 91 2.82 -6.06 16.87
C ALA A 91 3.87 -5.61 17.89
N ARG A 92 3.61 -5.78 19.20
CA ARG A 92 4.55 -5.41 20.27
C ARG A 92 5.88 -6.15 20.20
N VAL A 93 5.89 -7.37 19.64
CA VAL A 93 7.10 -8.22 19.57
C VAL A 93 7.74 -8.14 18.19
N GLU A 94 6.93 -8.03 17.14
CA GLU A 94 7.41 -8.12 15.77
C GLU A 94 7.66 -6.76 15.11
N VAL A 95 7.13 -5.66 15.63
CA VAL A 95 7.21 -4.35 14.96
C VAL A 95 7.93 -3.33 15.83
N GLU A 96 8.93 -2.70 15.24
CA GLU A 96 9.58 -1.51 15.80
C GLU A 96 8.83 -0.28 15.31
N ASP A 97 8.27 0.51 16.24
CA ASP A 97 7.58 1.75 15.90
C ASP A 97 8.55 2.73 15.22
N LEU A 98 8.08 3.34 14.13
CA LEU A 98 8.83 4.30 13.33
C LEU A 98 7.93 5.46 12.96
N GLU A 99 8.39 6.68 13.25
CA GLU A 99 7.80 7.88 12.67
C GLU A 99 8.26 8.04 11.22
N LEU A 100 7.28 8.17 10.31
CA LEU A 100 7.57 8.30 8.90
C LEU A 100 8.19 9.68 8.61
N PRO A 101 9.21 9.76 7.75
CA PRO A 101 9.77 11.04 7.34
C PRO A 101 8.72 11.87 6.57
N ALA A 102 8.94 13.18 6.49
CA ALA A 102 8.10 14.09 5.71
C ALA A 102 8.01 13.62 4.25
N SER A 103 6.87 13.02 3.91
CA SER A 103 6.62 12.33 2.64
C SER A 103 5.11 12.27 2.37
N PRO A 104 4.68 12.01 1.12
CA PRO A 104 3.27 11.75 0.82
C PRO A 104 2.67 10.62 1.68
N LEU A 105 3.50 9.64 2.04
CA LEU A 105 3.14 8.54 2.94
C LEU A 105 2.75 9.05 4.33
N ASN A 106 3.57 9.91 4.93
CA ASN A 106 3.28 10.49 6.24
C ASN A 106 2.05 11.41 6.21
N ASN A 107 1.85 12.16 5.12
CA ASN A 107 0.66 13.00 4.95
C ASN A 107 -0.62 12.16 4.90
N ALA A 108 -0.61 11.05 4.16
CA ALA A 108 -1.75 10.13 4.09
C ALA A 108 -2.06 9.50 5.46
N VAL A 109 -1.04 9.00 6.17
CA VAL A 109 -1.22 8.46 7.53
C VAL A 109 -1.75 9.52 8.49
N SER A 110 -1.20 10.74 8.45
CA SER A 110 -1.65 11.85 9.30
C SER A 110 -3.10 12.22 9.02
N LYS A 111 -3.49 12.26 7.74
CA LYS A 111 -4.87 12.54 7.34
C LYS A 111 -5.85 11.51 7.87
N LEU A 112 -5.51 10.21 7.85
CA LEU A 112 -6.36 9.18 8.44
C LEU A 112 -6.41 9.28 9.97
N ARG A 113 -5.30 9.64 10.62
CA ARG A 113 -5.28 9.91 12.07
C ARG A 113 -6.19 11.09 12.45
N ASP A 114 -6.22 12.15 11.64
CA ASP A 114 -7.11 13.31 11.82
C ASP A 114 -8.60 12.93 11.69
N LEU A 115 -8.91 11.88 10.92
CA LEU A 115 -10.26 11.33 10.80
C LEU A 115 -10.65 10.42 11.98
N GLY A 116 -9.75 10.25 12.95
CA GLY A 116 -9.98 9.45 14.15
C GLY A 116 -9.51 8.00 14.05
N PHE A 117 -8.90 7.58 12.94
CA PHE A 117 -8.38 6.23 12.81
C PHE A 117 -7.05 6.07 13.55
N ARG A 118 -6.92 4.93 14.25
CA ARG A 118 -5.68 4.58 14.94
C ARG A 118 -4.81 3.76 13.99
N ILE A 119 -3.66 4.33 13.62
CA ILE A 119 -2.70 3.73 12.67
C ILE A 119 -1.31 3.73 13.27
N ARG A 120 -0.68 2.56 13.27
CA ARG A 120 0.72 2.37 13.70
C ARG A 120 1.62 2.21 12.49
N THR A 121 2.76 2.88 12.54
CA THR A 121 3.77 2.86 11.47
C THR A 121 5.05 2.32 12.06
N GLY A 122 5.76 1.50 11.30
CA GLY A 122 6.92 0.80 11.85
C GLY A 122 7.74 0.05 10.82
N ARG A 123 8.70 -0.71 11.33
CA ARG A 123 9.48 -1.69 10.58
C ARG A 123 9.22 -3.08 11.14
N TRP A 124 8.91 -4.03 10.27
CA TRP A 124 8.71 -5.42 10.69
C TRP A 124 10.07 -6.07 10.93
N LEU A 125 10.27 -6.63 12.12
CA LEU A 125 11.50 -7.26 12.59
C LEU A 125 11.70 -8.66 11.97
N VAL A 126 11.72 -8.71 10.63
CA VAL A 126 11.98 -9.88 9.81
C VAL A 126 13.12 -9.58 8.83
N ALA A 127 13.57 -10.60 8.09
CA ALA A 127 14.59 -10.42 7.06
C ALA A 127 14.13 -9.37 6.02
N GLY A 128 14.98 -8.38 5.74
CA GLY A 128 14.67 -7.24 4.87
C GLY A 128 14.17 -5.99 5.62
N ASN A 129 13.66 -6.12 6.85
CA ASN A 129 13.15 -5.00 7.65
C ASN A 129 12.20 -4.06 6.85
N PRO A 130 11.11 -4.59 6.26
CA PRO A 130 10.21 -3.80 5.43
C PRO A 130 9.44 -2.77 6.27
N LEU A 131 9.05 -1.66 5.63
CA LEU A 131 8.12 -0.69 6.21
C LEU A 131 6.73 -1.30 6.31
N VAL A 132 6.05 -1.04 7.43
CA VAL A 132 4.69 -1.50 7.68
C VAL A 132 3.78 -0.37 8.15
N ILE A 133 2.52 -0.45 7.73
CA ILE A 133 1.42 0.40 8.21
C ILE A 133 0.32 -0.54 8.70
N LEU A 134 0.04 -0.46 10.01
CA LEU A 134 -0.92 -1.31 10.69
C LEU A 134 -2.15 -0.52 11.10
N PHE A 135 -3.32 -1.02 10.71
CA PHE A 135 -4.61 -0.35 10.90
C PHE A 135 -5.37 -0.97 12.08
N ASP A 136 -5.68 -0.19 13.10
CA ASP A 136 -6.57 -0.64 14.18
C ASP A 136 -8.02 -0.59 13.70
N ILE A 137 -8.52 -1.74 13.25
CA ILE A 137 -9.89 -1.95 12.78
C ILE A 137 -10.94 -1.52 13.82
N GLY A 138 -10.63 -1.62 15.11
CA GLY A 138 -11.54 -1.22 16.17
C GLY A 138 -11.84 0.28 16.14
N SER A 139 -10.89 1.09 15.64
CA SER A 139 -11.09 2.54 15.48
C SER A 139 -12.08 2.93 14.39
N ALA A 140 -12.38 2.05 13.44
CA ALA A 140 -13.30 2.29 12.34
C ALA A 140 -14.61 1.48 12.45
N SER A 141 -14.81 0.77 13.57
CA SER A 141 -15.98 -0.08 13.81
C SER A 141 -17.31 0.68 13.77
N CYS A 142 -17.32 1.95 14.17
CA CYS A 142 -18.51 2.82 14.10
C CYS A 142 -19.01 3.07 12.67
N ASN A 143 -18.17 2.86 11.65
CA ASN A 143 -18.51 3.07 10.25
C ASN A 143 -18.96 1.77 9.55
N LEU A 144 -18.98 0.62 10.25
CA LEU A 144 -19.22 -0.70 9.65
C LEU A 144 -20.53 -0.75 8.84
N ASP A 145 -21.63 -0.22 9.37
CA ASP A 145 -22.92 -0.25 8.69
C ASP A 145 -22.89 0.56 7.38
N GLN A 146 -22.24 1.72 7.40
CA GLN A 146 -22.03 2.54 6.19
C GLN A 146 -21.15 1.82 5.16
N TYR A 147 -20.09 1.14 5.61
CA TYR A 147 -19.22 0.37 4.74
C TYR A 147 -19.93 -0.83 4.12
N LYS A 148 -20.74 -1.56 4.88
CA LYS A 148 -21.59 -2.65 4.36
C LYS A 148 -22.58 -2.15 3.33
N GLN A 149 -23.24 -1.03 3.59
CA GLN A 149 -24.16 -0.42 2.64
C GLN A 149 -23.43 -0.06 1.34
N THR A 150 -22.29 0.63 1.44
CA THR A 150 -21.49 1.03 0.27
C THR A 150 -21.00 -0.18 -0.52
N LEU A 151 -20.57 -1.24 0.15
CA LEU A 151 -20.15 -2.49 -0.49
C LEU A 151 -21.31 -3.12 -1.28
N PHE A 152 -22.49 -3.21 -0.65
CA PHE A 152 -23.68 -3.77 -1.29
C PHE A 152 -24.12 -2.95 -2.50
N GLU A 153 -24.14 -1.63 -2.39
CA GLU A 153 -24.52 -0.74 -3.50
C GLU A 153 -23.58 -0.87 -4.71
N LYS A 154 -22.28 -1.07 -4.48
CA LYS A 154 -21.27 -1.16 -5.55
C LYS A 154 -21.13 -2.55 -6.16
N SER A 155 -21.33 -3.61 -5.38
CA SER A 155 -20.99 -4.98 -5.78
C SER A 155 -22.14 -5.98 -5.70
N GLY A 156 -23.24 -5.63 -5.01
CA GLY A 156 -24.32 -6.57 -4.68
C GLY A 156 -23.97 -7.60 -3.61
N ILE A 157 -22.80 -7.48 -2.95
CA ILE A 157 -22.33 -8.41 -1.92
C ILE A 157 -22.81 -7.94 -0.55
N GLY A 158 -23.58 -8.78 0.14
CA GLY A 158 -24.05 -8.55 1.50
C GLY A 158 -23.23 -9.32 2.53
N ILE A 159 -22.98 -8.71 3.69
CA ILE A 159 -22.21 -9.31 4.79
C ILE A 159 -23.11 -9.56 6.01
N PRO A 160 -23.27 -10.82 6.46
CA PRO A 160 -24.06 -11.16 7.64
C PRO A 160 -23.62 -10.36 8.89
N HIS A 161 -24.55 -10.06 9.80
CA HIS A 161 -24.23 -9.29 11.00
C HIS A 161 -23.32 -10.05 11.97
N GLU A 162 -23.59 -11.34 12.18
CA GLU A 162 -22.88 -12.19 13.15
C GLU A 162 -21.49 -12.67 12.66
N ASP A 163 -21.15 -12.44 11.39
CA ASP A 163 -19.87 -12.87 10.82
C ASP A 163 -18.77 -11.85 11.12
N ILE A 164 -18.06 -12.06 12.22
CA ILE A 164 -16.99 -11.19 12.70
C ILE A 164 -15.84 -11.12 11.69
N GLU A 165 -15.46 -12.24 11.06
CA GLU A 165 -14.33 -12.28 10.14
C GLU A 165 -14.62 -11.45 8.88
N SER A 166 -15.83 -11.61 8.32
CA SER A 166 -16.25 -10.80 7.18
C SER A 166 -16.41 -9.32 7.56
N ASN A 167 -16.93 -9.01 8.75
CA ASN A 167 -17.04 -7.62 9.24
C ASN A 167 -15.68 -6.94 9.36
N ASP A 168 -14.73 -7.63 9.99
CA ASP A 168 -13.36 -7.16 10.17
C ASP A 168 -12.68 -6.97 8.81
N GLY A 169 -12.88 -7.89 7.87
CA GLY A 169 -12.38 -7.81 6.50
C GLY A 169 -12.91 -6.59 5.75
N VAL A 170 -14.20 -6.26 5.90
CA VAL A 170 -14.78 -5.04 5.34
C VAL A 170 -14.14 -3.79 5.93
N ILE A 171 -14.05 -3.69 7.25
CA ILE A 171 -13.47 -2.51 7.91
C ILE A 171 -12.03 -2.30 7.44
N PHE A 172 -11.22 -3.36 7.48
CA PHE A 172 -9.83 -3.32 7.03
C PHE A 172 -9.73 -2.91 5.56
N GLY A 173 -10.53 -3.50 4.67
CA GLY A 173 -10.54 -3.17 3.26
C GLY A 173 -10.87 -1.69 2.98
N PHE A 174 -11.87 -1.13 3.68
CA PHE A 174 -12.21 0.29 3.56
C PHE A 174 -11.13 1.21 4.10
N MET A 175 -10.50 0.89 5.23
CA MET A 175 -9.37 1.67 5.77
C MET A 175 -8.18 1.68 4.79
N VAL A 176 -7.84 0.52 4.20
CA VAL A 176 -6.77 0.41 3.21
C VAL A 176 -7.12 1.19 1.94
N ALA A 177 -8.35 1.07 1.43
CA ALA A 177 -8.79 1.81 0.25
C ALA A 177 -8.72 3.34 0.48
N GLN A 178 -9.15 3.81 1.65
CA GLN A 178 -9.09 5.22 2.01
C GLN A 178 -7.65 5.72 2.17
N PHE A 179 -6.78 4.89 2.74
CA PHE A 179 -5.35 5.20 2.81
C PHE A 179 -4.72 5.36 1.42
N ILE A 180 -5.00 4.44 0.49
CA ILE A 180 -4.49 4.47 -0.88
C ILE A 180 -4.98 5.74 -1.61
N ASP A 181 -6.25 6.13 -1.42
CA ASP A 181 -6.82 7.34 -2.03
C ASP A 181 -6.11 8.61 -1.53
N GLU A 182 -5.95 8.75 -0.21
CA GLU A 182 -5.22 9.89 0.38
C GLU A 182 -3.75 9.90 -0.04
N PHE A 183 -3.10 8.73 -0.07
CA PHE A 183 -1.73 8.59 -0.56
C PHE A 183 -1.60 9.02 -2.03
N HIS A 184 -2.52 8.59 -2.89
CA HIS A 184 -2.56 9.00 -4.30
C HIS A 184 -2.75 10.51 -4.44
N TYR A 185 -3.63 11.12 -3.65
CA TYR A 185 -3.85 12.57 -3.63
C TYR A 185 -2.56 13.33 -3.25
N PHE A 186 -1.92 12.98 -2.13
CA PHE A 186 -0.71 13.65 -1.68
C PHE A 186 0.49 13.42 -2.61
N SER A 187 0.58 12.24 -3.22
CA SER A 187 1.67 11.89 -4.15
C SER A 187 1.57 12.67 -5.46
N ASN A 188 0.35 12.94 -5.96
CA ASN A 188 0.15 13.78 -7.14
C ASN A 188 0.35 15.27 -6.85
N LYS A 189 -0.01 15.74 -5.65
CA LYS A 189 0.08 17.17 -5.31
C LYS A 189 1.52 17.67 -5.15
N GLY A 190 2.44 16.80 -4.75
CA GLY A 190 3.82 17.17 -4.39
C GLY A 190 4.89 16.82 -5.43
N GLY A 191 4.55 16.17 -6.54
CA GLY A 191 5.52 15.64 -7.51
C GLY A 191 5.46 16.33 -8.87
N GLU A 192 6.63 16.45 -9.52
CA GLU A 192 6.73 16.78 -10.96
C GLU A 192 6.34 15.57 -11.84
N THR A 193 6.52 14.35 -11.31
CA THR A 193 6.23 13.09 -11.98
C THR A 193 5.01 12.41 -11.35
N ALA A 194 4.09 11.94 -12.19
CA ALA A 194 2.92 11.19 -11.73
C ALA A 194 3.34 9.89 -11.02
N PRO A 195 2.77 9.56 -9.85
CA PRO A 195 3.12 8.35 -9.12
C PRO A 195 2.60 7.11 -9.82
N LYS A 196 3.42 6.05 -9.86
CA LYS A 196 3.05 4.73 -10.36
C LYS A 196 2.82 3.81 -9.17
N ILE A 197 1.55 3.60 -8.82
CA ILE A 197 1.17 2.89 -7.60
C ILE A 197 0.65 1.50 -7.95
N VAL A 198 1.23 0.48 -7.34
CA VAL A 198 0.77 -0.91 -7.40
C VAL A 198 0.26 -1.31 -6.02
N CYS A 199 -0.94 -1.88 -5.97
CA CYS A 199 -1.51 -2.45 -4.75
C CYS A 199 -1.75 -3.95 -4.97
N HIS A 200 -1.05 -4.78 -4.20
CA HIS A 200 -1.14 -6.24 -4.23
C HIS A 200 -1.86 -6.72 -2.98
N PHE A 201 -2.93 -7.50 -3.13
CA PHE A 201 -3.75 -7.99 -2.03
C PHE A 201 -3.67 -9.52 -1.95
N HIS A 202 -3.41 -10.05 -0.75
CA HIS A 202 -3.50 -11.47 -0.41
C HIS A 202 -4.68 -11.74 0.51
#